data_AF-A0A7C9E566-F1
#
_entry.id   AF-A0A7C9E566-F1
#
_cell.length_a   1.000
_cell.length_b   1.000
_cell.length_c   1.000
_cell.angle_alpha   90.00
_cell.angle_beta   90.00
_cell.angle_gamma   90.00
#
_symmetry.space_group_name_H-M   'P 1'
#
loop_
_entity.id
_entity.type
_entity.pdbx_description
1 polymer ?
#
loop_
_entity_poly.entity_id
_entity_poly.type
_entity_poly.pdbx_seq_one_letter_code
_entity_poly.pdbx_strand_id
1 'polypeptide(L)'
;MGSRIWVTGFSFWVFLLSSSLVFLNVTSVSIVEGSVHIDGRNSIGEIDEDFICATLDWWPPEKCDYGTCSWGHASLLNLDLSNPILLNAIRGPYLEEPDWSG
;
A
#
# COMPACT_ATOMS: atom_id res chain seq x y z
N MET A 1 58.45 -15.93 20.20
CA MET A 1 58.11 -15.40 18.86
C MET A 1 57.06 -16.21 18.09
N GLY A 2 56.84 -17.51 18.38
CA GLY A 2 55.87 -18.34 17.62
C GLY A 2 54.36 -18.10 17.88
N SER A 3 53.96 -17.64 19.07
CA SER A 3 52.54 -17.46 19.43
C SER A 3 51.85 -16.33 18.64
N ARG A 4 52.56 -15.24 18.31
CA ARG A 4 51.99 -14.10 17.57
C ARG A 4 51.66 -14.44 16.12
N ILE A 5 52.43 -15.33 15.49
CA ILE A 5 52.25 -15.77 14.09
C ILE A 5 51.00 -16.65 13.96
N TRP A 6 50.75 -17.50 14.95
CA TRP A 6 49.56 -18.36 15.00
C TRP A 6 48.27 -17.54 15.16
N VAL A 7 48.29 -16.51 16.01
CA VAL A 7 47.15 -15.61 16.23
C VAL A 7 46.85 -14.77 14.98
N THR A 8 47.88 -14.24 14.31
CA THR A 8 47.68 -13.47 13.07
C THR A 8 47.17 -14.32 11.91
N GLY A 9 47.65 -15.57 11.81
CA GLY A 9 47.18 -16.53 10.81
C GLY A 9 45.73 -16.93 11.05
N PHE A 10 45.35 -17.18 12.31
CA PHE A 10 43.98 -17.50 12.69
C PHE A 10 43.03 -16.32 12.45
N SER A 11 43.41 -15.09 12.83
CA SER A 11 42.61 -13.89 12.54
C SER A 11 42.41 -13.67 11.04
N PHE A 12 43.45 -13.88 10.22
CA PHE A 12 43.33 -13.75 8.77
C PHE A 12 42.39 -14.80 8.19
N TRP A 13 42.49 -16.05 8.66
CA TRP A 13 41.58 -17.14 8.26
C TRP A 13 40.12 -16.85 8.64
N VAL A 14 39.87 -16.36 9.87
CA VAL A 14 38.53 -15.98 10.32
C VAL A 14 37.97 -14.83 9.48
N PHE A 15 38.81 -13.84 9.13
CA PHE A 15 38.41 -12.71 8.30
C PHE A 15 38.07 -13.11 6.86
N LEU A 16 38.83 -14.05 6.28
CA LEU A 16 38.53 -14.62 4.96
C LEU A 16 37.25 -15.46 4.98
N LEU A 17 37.04 -16.25 6.05
CA LEU A 17 35.80 -17.02 6.22
C LEU A 17 34.59 -16.11 6.39
N SER A 18 34.69 -15.07 7.22
CA SER A 18 33.59 -14.13 7.45
C SER A 18 33.24 -13.33 6.20
N SER A 19 34.23 -12.95 5.40
CA SER A 19 34.03 -12.26 4.12
C SER A 19 33.34 -13.16 3.10
N SER A 20 33.61 -14.47 3.15
CA SER A 20 32.94 -15.48 2.31
C SER A 20 31.52 -15.80 2.78
N LEU A 21 31.12 -15.47 4.01
CA LEU A 21 29.75 -15.70 4.49
C LEU A 21 28.79 -14.55 4.11
N VAL A 22 29.33 -13.43 3.60
CA VAL A 22 28.53 -12.34 3.01
C VAL A 22 28.19 -12.66 1.55
N PHE A 23 27.62 -13.85 1.30
CA PHE A 23 27.00 -14.11 0.00
C PHE A 23 25.63 -13.44 -0.04
N LEU A 24 25.51 -12.54 -1.00
CA LEU A 24 24.31 -11.76 -1.32
C LEU A 24 23.10 -12.67 -1.54
N ASN A 25 22.05 -12.49 -0.75
CA ASN A 25 20.72 -13.00 -1.09
C ASN A 25 20.12 -12.10 -2.17
N VAL A 26 20.45 -12.39 -3.44
CA VAL A 26 19.75 -11.78 -4.58
C VAL A 26 18.43 -12.51 -4.75
N THR A 27 17.33 -11.89 -4.36
CA THR A 27 15.98 -12.35 -4.70
C THR A 27 15.75 -12.08 -6.18
N SER A 28 15.55 -13.13 -6.98
CA SER A 28 15.17 -12.98 -8.38
C SER A 28 13.73 -12.48 -8.45
N VAL A 29 13.54 -11.23 -8.90
CA VAL A 29 12.21 -10.69 -9.21
C VAL A 29 11.79 -11.28 -10.55
N SER A 30 10.74 -12.10 -10.55
CA SER A 30 10.09 -12.57 -11.77
C SER A 30 9.21 -11.47 -12.34
N ILE A 31 9.57 -10.95 -13.51
CA ILE A 31 8.70 -10.03 -14.26
C ILE A 31 7.69 -10.88 -15.03
N VAL A 32 6.40 -10.66 -14.78
CA VAL A 32 5.32 -11.26 -15.56
C VAL A 32 4.94 -10.28 -16.66
N GLU A 33 5.06 -10.72 -17.91
CA GLU A 33 4.63 -9.92 -19.06
C GLU A 33 3.13 -10.12 -19.28
N GLY A 34 2.39 -9.02 -19.40
CA GLY A 34 0.96 -9.00 -19.71
C GLY A 34 0.70 -8.10 -20.91
N SER A 35 -0.29 -8.45 -21.73
CA SER A 35 -0.73 -7.62 -22.85
C SER A 35 -2.13 -7.07 -22.58
N VAL A 36 -2.32 -5.79 -22.91
CA VAL A 36 -3.61 -5.08 -22.80
C VAL A 36 -3.93 -4.51 -24.17
N HIS A 37 -5.13 -4.76 -24.68
CA HIS A 37 -5.65 -4.19 -25.91
C HIS A 37 -6.77 -3.20 -25.58
N ILE A 38 -6.67 -1.97 -26.08
CA ILE A 38 -7.66 -0.90 -25.85
C ILE A 38 -8.31 -0.57 -27.19
N ASP A 39 -9.60 -0.82 -27.32
CA ASP A 39 -10.40 -0.38 -28.47
C ASP A 39 -11.02 0.99 -28.17
N GLY A 40 -10.36 2.06 -28.65
CA GLY A 40 -10.87 3.42 -28.49
C GLY A 40 -12.00 3.79 -29.45
N ARG A 41 -12.42 2.91 -30.36
CA ARG A 41 -13.46 3.21 -31.36
C ARG A 41 -14.86 2.79 -30.89
N ASN A 42 -14.95 1.75 -30.06
CA ASN A 42 -16.21 1.20 -29.59
C ASN A 42 -16.31 1.35 -28.06
N SER A 43 -17.13 2.30 -27.59
CA SER A 43 -17.45 2.40 -26.16
C SER A 43 -18.45 1.31 -25.75
N ILE A 44 -18.24 0.73 -24.57
CA ILE A 44 -19.13 -0.27 -23.97
C ILE A 44 -20.01 0.33 -22.86
N GLY A 45 -19.75 1.57 -22.47
CA GLY A 45 -20.43 2.32 -21.42
C GLY A 45 -19.76 3.67 -21.19
N GLU A 46 -20.43 4.51 -20.41
CA GLU A 46 -19.96 5.84 -20.00
C GLU A 46 -20.08 5.91 -18.47
N ILE A 47 -19.11 6.57 -17.83
CA ILE A 47 -19.14 6.87 -16.40
C ILE A 47 -19.23 8.38 -16.23
N ASP A 48 -19.79 8.82 -15.11
CA ASP A 48 -19.81 10.24 -14.76
C ASP A 48 -18.39 10.75 -14.48
N GLU A 49 -18.17 12.05 -14.69
CA GLU A 49 -16.90 12.74 -14.42
C GLU A 49 -16.56 12.70 -12.92
N ASP A 50 -17.57 12.66 -12.06
CA ASP A 50 -17.43 12.59 -10.60
C ASP A 50 -17.74 11.20 -10.03
N PHE A 51 -17.69 10.15 -10.86
CA PHE A 51 -18.02 8.80 -10.41
C PHE A 51 -17.08 8.30 -9.31
N ILE A 52 -17.63 8.14 -8.10
CA ILE A 52 -16.93 7.57 -6.95
C ILE A 52 -17.62 6.27 -6.53
N CYS A 53 -16.84 5.20 -6.36
CA CYS A 53 -17.32 3.95 -5.80
C CYS A 53 -16.79 3.79 -4.36
N ALA A 54 -17.70 3.68 -3.40
CA ALA A 54 -17.39 3.42 -2.00
C ALA A 54 -18.23 2.24 -1.49
N THR A 55 -17.61 1.34 -0.74
CA THR A 55 -18.29 0.24 -0.06
C THR A 55 -18.54 0.60 1.39
N LEU A 56 -19.77 0.43 1.88
CA LEU A 56 -20.15 0.66 3.27
C LEU A 56 -20.64 -0.65 3.89
N ASP A 57 -20.08 -1.00 5.04
CA ASP A 57 -20.48 -2.21 5.77
C ASP A 57 -21.77 -1.98 6.54
N TRP A 58 -22.71 -2.94 6.45
CA TRP A 58 -23.89 -2.98 7.29
C TRP A 58 -23.55 -3.67 8.62
N TRP A 59 -23.05 -2.88 9.58
CA TRP A 59 -22.58 -3.39 10.87
C TRP A 59 -23.17 -2.65 12.07
N PRO A 60 -23.79 -3.33 13.06
CA PRO A 60 -24.27 -2.68 14.28
C PRO A 60 -23.12 -2.14 15.14
N PRO A 61 -23.23 -0.92 15.71
CA PRO A 61 -22.15 -0.29 16.46
C PRO A 61 -21.85 -1.02 17.79
N GLU A 62 -22.83 -1.71 18.37
CA GLU A 62 -22.67 -2.49 19.61
C GLU A 62 -22.10 -3.90 19.36
N LYS A 63 -21.95 -4.31 18.09
CA LYS A 63 -21.44 -5.63 17.77
C LYS A 63 -19.90 -5.63 17.80
N CYS A 64 -19.36 -6.27 18.81
CA CYS A 64 -17.92 -6.40 19.02
C CYS A 64 -17.48 -7.85 18.90
N ASP A 65 -16.60 -8.12 17.94
CA ASP A 65 -16.03 -9.44 17.73
C ASP A 65 -14.64 -9.48 18.41
N TYR A 66 -14.37 -10.54 19.17
CA TYR A 66 -13.11 -10.73 19.90
C TYR A 66 -12.71 -9.54 20.81
N GLY A 67 -13.72 -8.87 21.39
CA GLY A 67 -13.50 -7.70 22.24
C GLY A 67 -13.18 -6.40 21.48
N THR A 68 -13.26 -6.40 20.15
CA THR A 68 -13.06 -5.21 19.31
C THR A 68 -14.35 -4.83 18.62
N CYS A 69 -14.80 -3.59 18.84
CA CYS A 69 -15.99 -3.04 18.18
C CYS A 69 -15.56 -2.37 16.89
N SER A 70 -15.58 -3.15 15.82
CA SER A 70 -15.19 -2.68 14.50
C SER A 70 -16.26 -1.72 13.96
N TRP A 71 -15.84 -0.77 13.12
CA TRP A 71 -16.65 0.28 12.48
C TRP A 71 -17.30 1.33 13.40
N GLY A 72 -17.73 1.00 14.62
CA GLY A 72 -18.42 1.96 15.50
C GLY A 72 -19.57 2.64 14.77
N HIS A 73 -19.57 3.99 14.73
CA HIS A 73 -20.58 4.78 14.00
C HIS A 73 -20.28 4.97 12.50
N ALA A 74 -19.27 4.30 11.94
CA ALA A 74 -18.87 4.44 10.54
C ALA A 74 -19.55 3.42 9.60
N SER A 75 -20.51 2.63 10.11
CA SER A 75 -21.28 1.68 9.30
C SER A 75 -22.45 2.35 8.58
N LEU A 76 -23.03 1.68 7.58
CA LEU A 76 -24.19 2.16 6.82
C LEU A 76 -25.36 2.60 7.72
N LEU A 77 -25.47 2.03 8.92
CA LEU A 77 -26.55 2.31 9.86
C LEU A 77 -26.44 3.66 10.57
N ASN A 78 -25.22 4.17 10.77
CA ASN A 78 -24.96 5.31 11.64
C ASN A 78 -24.03 6.36 11.05
N LEU A 79 -23.49 6.11 9.85
CA LEU A 79 -22.55 7.00 9.19
C LEU A 79 -23.16 8.40 9.00
N ASP A 80 -22.49 9.41 9.54
CA ASP A 80 -22.88 10.80 9.36
C ASP A 80 -22.39 11.32 8.00
N LEU A 81 -23.30 11.33 7.03
CA LEU A 81 -23.05 11.86 5.69
C LEU A 81 -22.89 13.40 5.66
N SER A 82 -23.24 14.09 6.74
CA SER A 82 -23.04 15.54 6.87
C SER A 82 -21.69 15.89 7.50
N ASN A 83 -20.90 14.89 7.88
CA ASN A 83 -19.61 15.12 8.52
C ASN A 83 -18.65 15.81 7.53
N PRO A 84 -18.11 17.01 7.86
CA PRO A 84 -17.27 17.77 6.94
C PRO A 84 -15.95 17.04 6.60
N ILE A 85 -15.43 16.20 7.51
CA ILE A 85 -14.23 15.40 7.25
C ILE A 85 -14.54 14.34 6.19
N LEU A 86 -15.69 13.64 6.32
CA LEU A 86 -16.12 12.66 5.33
C LEU A 86 -16.37 13.32 3.97
N LEU A 87 -17.09 14.45 3.95
CA LEU A 87 -17.38 15.19 2.73
C LEU A 87 -16.11 15.65 2.00
N ASN A 88 -15.10 16.12 2.74
CA ASN A 88 -13.81 16.51 2.16
C ASN A 88 -13.03 15.30 1.66
N ALA A 89 -13.13 14.15 2.33
CA ALA A 89 -12.48 12.93 1.89
C ALA A 89 -13.10 12.38 0.59
N ILE A 90 -14.42 12.44 0.42
CA ILE A 90 -15.09 11.94 -0.79
C ILE A 90 -15.01 12.89 -1.98
N ARG A 91 -15.04 14.21 -1.77
CA ARG A 91 -14.99 15.20 -2.87
C ARG A 91 -13.70 15.16 -3.69
N GLY A 92 -12.62 14.65 -3.10
CA GLY A 92 -11.30 14.64 -3.74
C GLY A 92 -10.77 16.04 -4.05
N PRO A 93 -9.62 16.15 -4.73
CA PRO A 93 -8.97 17.43 -5.04
C PRO A 93 -9.60 18.22 -6.20
N TYR A 94 -10.69 17.73 -6.81
CA TYR A 94 -11.21 18.27 -8.08
C TYR A 94 -12.25 19.39 -7.93
N LEU A 95 -12.56 19.83 -6.70
CA LEU A 95 -13.49 20.95 -6.49
C LEU A 95 -12.82 22.32 -6.31
N GLU A 96 -11.52 22.42 -6.56
CA GLU A 96 -10.90 23.69 -6.95
C GLU A 96 -10.66 23.65 -8.46
N GLU A 97 -11.70 23.95 -9.26
CA GLU A 97 -11.46 24.32 -10.65
C GLU A 97 -10.51 25.52 -10.67
N PRO A 98 -9.36 25.46 -11.38
CA PRO A 98 -8.64 26.67 -11.71
C PRO A 98 -9.54 27.47 -12.66
N ASP A 99 -9.99 28.62 -12.20
CA ASP A 99 -10.67 29.61 -13.04
C ASP A 99 -9.72 30.03 -14.19
N TRP A 100 -9.95 29.48 -15.38
CA TRP A 100 -9.24 29.87 -16.61
C TRP A 100 -9.92 31.05 -17.32
N SER A 101 -10.79 31.81 -16.64
CA SER A 101 -11.32 33.08 -17.16
C SER A 101 -10.43 34.26 -16.74
N GLY A 102 -9.27 34.35 -17.38
CA GLY A 102 -8.36 35.50 -17.33
C GLY A 102 -7.82 35.83 -18.72
#